data_AF-E2BKU9-F1
#
_entry.id   AF-E2BKU9-F1
#
_cell.length_a   1.000
_cell.length_b   1.000
_cell.length_c   1.000
_cell.angle_alpha   90.00
_cell.angle_beta   90.00
_cell.angle_gamma   90.00
#
_symmetry.space_group_name_H-M   'P 1'
#
loop_
_entity.id
_entity.type
_entity.pdbx_description
1 polymer ?
#
loop_
_entity_poly.entity_id
_entity_poly.type
_entity_poly.pdbx_seq_one_letter_code
_entity_poly.pdbx_strand_id
1 'polypeptide(L)' 'IRAILWYEFKSGRKATETARNIKFVSGEESISERTAQHWFQKFRDENESLEDARR' A
#
# COMPACT_ATOMS: atom_id res chain seq x y z
N ILE A 1 7.63 5.60 -3.69
CA ILE A 1 7.13 4.28 -3.21
C ILE A 1 5.72 4.37 -2.58
N ARG A 2 5.45 5.26 -1.60
CA ARG A 2 4.10 5.43 -1.00
C ARG A 2 2.99 5.71 -2.03
N ALA A 3 3.25 6.54 -3.04
CA ALA A 3 2.28 6.83 -4.10
C ALA A 3 1.93 5.60 -4.95
N ILE A 4 2.90 4.71 -5.22
CA ILE A 4 2.68 3.46 -5.96
C ILE A 4 1.83 2.51 -5.11
N LEU A 5 2.15 2.37 -3.82
CA LEU A 5 1.36 1.58 -2.86
C LEU A 5 -0.08 2.08 -2.78
N TRP A 6 -0.30 3.39 -2.77
CA TRP A 6 -1.63 3.98 -2.73
C TRP A 6 -2.42 3.73 -4.03
N TYR A 7 -1.79 3.89 -5.19
CA TYR A 7 -2.41 3.58 -6.49
C TYR A 7 -2.83 2.10 -6.59
N GLU A 8 -1.95 1.20 -6.14
CA GLU A 8 -2.19 -0.24 -6.14
C GLU A 8 -3.29 -0.64 -5.14
N PHE A 9 -3.31 -0.01 -3.97
CA PHE A 9 -4.39 -0.15 -2.98
C PHE A 9 -5.73 0.30 -3.56
N LYS A 10 -5.78 1.47 -4.21
CA LYS A 10 -6.99 1.98 -4.88
C LYS A 10 -7.41 1.12 -6.07
N SER A 11 -6.48 0.43 -6.72
CA SER A 11 -6.76 -0.55 -7.78
C SER A 11 -7.24 -1.90 -7.26
N GLY A 12 -7.31 -2.11 -5.94
CA GLY A 12 -7.77 -3.36 -5.32
C GLY A 12 -6.74 -4.49 -5.35
N ARG A 13 -5.47 -4.21 -5.67
CA ARG A 13 -4.40 -5.21 -5.58
C ARG A 13 -4.03 -5.51 -4.14
N LYS A 14 -3.43 -6.68 -3.90
CA LYS A 14 -2.98 -7.09 -2.56
C LYS A 14 -1.59 -6.53 -2.27
N ALA A 15 -1.34 -6.14 -1.01
CA ALA A 15 -0.04 -5.65 -0.55
C ALA A 15 1.13 -6.59 -0.91
N THR A 16 0.89 -7.90 -0.85
CA THR A 16 1.84 -8.97 -1.20
C THR A 16 2.26 -8.91 -2.66
N GLU A 17 1.31 -8.65 -3.56
CA GLU A 17 1.55 -8.56 -5.00
C GLU A 17 2.31 -7.28 -5.33
N THR A 18 1.89 -6.16 -4.72
CA THR A 18 2.58 -4.87 -4.87
C THR A 18 4.02 -4.91 -4.33
N ALA A 19 4.26 -5.58 -3.18
CA ALA A 19 5.61 -5.75 -2.63
C ALA A 19 6.50 -6.57 -3.58
N ARG A 20 5.99 -7.65 -4.18
CA ARG A 20 6.72 -8.45 -5.17
C ARG A 20 7.00 -7.65 -6.44
N ASN A 21 6.04 -6.87 -6.91
CA ASN A 21 6.19 -6.06 -8.10
C ASN A 21 7.24 -4.95 -7.89
N ILE A 22 7.22 -4.29 -6.72
CA ILE A 22 8.23 -3.31 -6.35
C ILE A 22 9.60 -3.98 -6.14
N LYS A 23 9.66 -5.18 -5.56
CA LYS A 23 10.90 -5.95 -5.44
C LYS A 23 11.51 -6.31 -6.79
N PHE A 24 10.68 -6.65 -7.77
CA PHE A 24 11.13 -6.94 -9.13
C PHE A 24 11.66 -5.70 -9.84
N VAL A 25 11.00 -4.54 -9.68
CA VAL A 25 11.36 -3.29 -10.37
C VAL A 25 12.51 -2.55 -9.68
N SER A 26 12.62 -2.62 -8.36
CA SER A 26 13.50 -1.73 -7.56
C SER A 26 14.82 -2.37 -7.13
N GLY A 27 15.04 -3.67 -7.36
CA GLY A 27 16.26 -4.35 -6.90
C GLY A 27 16.37 -4.41 -5.37
N GLU A 28 17.57 -4.66 -4.85
CA GLU A 28 17.88 -4.99 -3.43
C GLU A 28 17.40 -3.93 -2.40
N GLU A 29 17.17 -2.67 -2.83
CA GLU A 29 16.58 -1.59 -2.01
C GLU A 29 15.04 -1.56 -2.06
N SER A 30 14.41 -2.74 -2.08
CA SER A 30 12.96 -2.83 -2.20
C SER A 30 12.26 -2.90 -0.83
N ILE A 31 11.07 -2.33 -0.77
CA ILE A 31 10.23 -2.46 0.43
C ILE A 31 9.90 -3.93 0.69
N SER A 32 10.07 -4.33 1.96
CA SER A 32 9.64 -5.65 2.41
C SER A 32 8.12 -5.79 2.37
N GLU A 33 7.61 -7.02 2.23
CA GLU A 33 6.16 -7.30 2.32
C GLU A 33 5.54 -6.73 3.59
N ARG A 34 6.26 -6.78 4.73
CA ARG A 34 5.82 -6.16 5.99
C ARG A 34 5.59 -4.65 5.86
N THR A 35 6.47 -3.96 5.16
CA THR A 35 6.35 -2.51 4.94
C THR A 35 5.14 -2.20 4.05
N ALA A 36 4.92 -2.99 2.99
CA ALA A 36 3.74 -2.83 2.14
C ALA A 36 2.44 -3.09 2.91
N GLN A 37 2.39 -4.14 3.73
CA GLN A 37 1.23 -4.45 4.57
C GLN A 37 0.94 -3.33 5.58
N HIS A 38 1.97 -2.78 6.24
CA HIS A 38 1.80 -1.67 7.17
C HIS A 38 1.19 -0.43 6.49
N TRP A 39 1.66 -0.09 5.29
CA TRP A 39 1.07 1.02 4.52
C TRP A 39 -0.37 0.75 4.11
N PHE A 40 -0.69 -0.47 3.68
CA PHE A 40 -2.06 -0.86 3.33
C PHE A 40 -3.00 -0.77 4.53
N GLN A 41 -2.55 -1.17 5.72
CA GLN A 41 -3.32 -0.99 6.94
C GLN A 41 -3.56 0.49 7.24
N LYS A 42 -2.52 1.32 7.11
CA LYS A 42 -2.65 2.77 7.30
C LYS A 42 -3.60 3.42 6.29
N PHE A 43 -3.58 3.00 5.03
CA PHE A 43 -4.52 3.52 4.02
C PHE A 43 -5.96 3.12 4.30
N ARG A 44 -6.20 1.93 4.86
CA ARG A 44 -7.54 1.54 5.30
C ARG A 44 -8.04 2.46 6.42
N ASP A 45 -7.21 2.68 7.43
CA ASP A 45 -7.53 3.55 8.58
C ASP A 45 -7.73 5.03 8.15
N GLU A 46 -6.86 5.55 7.28
CA GLU A 46 -6.99 6.89 6.69
C GLU A 46 -8.26 7.00 5.83
N ASN A 47 -8.64 5.97 5.07
CA ASN A 47 -9.86 5.98 4.26
C ASN A 47 -11.12 5.86 5.14
N GLU A 48 -11.09 5.02 6.17
CA GLU A 48 -12.20 4.86 7.14
C GLU A 48 -12.43 6.16 7.93
N SER A 49 -11.35 6.84 8.34
CA SER A 49 -11.43 8.16 8.99
C SER A 49 -11.95 9.26 8.06
N LEU A 50 -11.63 9.20 6.75
CA LEU A 50 -12.14 10.15 5.76
C LEU A 50 -13.65 9.97 5.51
N GLU A 51 -14.15 8.73 5.60
CA GLU A 51 -15.58 8.44 5.51
C GLU A 51 -16.32 8.77 6.82
N ASP A 52 -15.71 8.55 7.98
CA ASP A 52 -16.28 8.88 9.30
C ASP A 52 -16.43 10.40 9.51
N ALA A 53 -15.48 11.20 9.02
CA ALA A 53 -15.55 12.67 9.08
C ALA A 53 -16.64 13.31 8.19
N ARG A 54 -17.37 12.52 7.38
CA ARG A 54 -18.50 13.00 6.57
C ARG A 54 -19.87 12.83 7.24
N ARG A 55 -19.92 12.44 8.53
CA ARG A 55 -21.18 12.23 9.26
C ARG A 55 -21.69 13.47 9.98
#